data_AF-A0A158L2J6-F1
#
_entry.id   AF-A0A158L2J6-F1
#
_cell.length_a   1.000
_cell.length_b   1.000
_cell.length_c   1.000
_cell.angle_alpha   90.00
_cell.angle_beta   90.00
_cell.angle_gamma   90.00
#
_symmetry.space_group_name_H-M   'P 1'
#
loop_
_entity.id
_entity.type
_entity.pdbx_description
1 polymer ?
#
loop_
_entity_poly.entity_id
_entity_poly.type
_entity_poly.pdbx_seq_one_letter_code
_entity_poly.pdbx_strand_id
1 'polypeptide(L)' 'MDSPQVRFQGFSLSSHTFFAAGTYSVTLIIRAPDGLQRASELMGNFPCRADARKFAIEYGMAQIAERPLPEAAWV' A
#
# COMPACT_ATOMS: atom_id res chain seq x y z
N MET A 1 8.57 -4.60 15.23
CA MET A 1 7.30 -5.13 14.70
C MET A 1 7.45 -5.17 13.18
N ASP A 2 7.87 -6.32 12.66
CA ASP A 2 8.04 -6.54 11.23
C ASP A 2 6.73 -6.26 10.49
N SER A 3 6.68 -5.14 9.77
CA SER A 3 5.60 -4.93 8.81
C SER A 3 5.82 -5.97 7.70
N PRO A 4 4.87 -6.89 7.48
CA PRO A 4 5.04 -7.98 6.53
C PRO A 4 5.27 -7.43 5.12
N GLN A 5 6.50 -7.55 4.65
CA GLN A 5 6.95 -7.10 3.34
C GLN A 5 6.56 -8.13 2.27
N VAL A 6 5.94 -7.66 1.19
CA VAL A 6 5.58 -8.47 0.03
C VAL A 6 6.59 -8.24 -1.08
N ARG A 7 7.13 -9.30 -1.67
CA ARG A 7 8.02 -9.19 -2.84
C ARG A 7 7.21 -9.41 -4.12
N PHE A 8 7.38 -8.53 -5.10
CA PHE A 8 6.69 -8.62 -6.40
C PHE A 8 7.60 -8.10 -7.50
N GLN A 9 7.88 -8.94 -8.52
CA GLN A 9 8.75 -8.59 -9.66
C GLN A 9 10.11 -7.96 -9.27
N GLY A 10 10.71 -8.41 -8.17
CA GLY A 10 11.97 -7.86 -7.64
C GLY A 10 11.81 -6.63 -6.76
N PHE A 11 10.65 -5.97 -6.78
CA PHE A 11 10.31 -4.90 -5.85
C PHE A 11 9.91 -5.46 -4.49
N SER A 12 10.10 -4.65 -3.46
CA SER A 12 9.64 -4.94 -2.10
C SER A 12 8.61 -3.92 -1.67
N LEU A 13 7.43 -4.39 -1.27
CA LEU A 13 6.29 -3.60 -0.87
C LEU A 13 6.08 -3.73 0.63
N SER A 14 6.07 -2.61 1.34
CA SER A 14 5.82 -2.54 2.76
C SER A 14 4.67 -1.58 3.03
N SER A 15 3.65 -2.03 3.75
CA SER A 15 2.49 -1.20 4.09
C SER A 15 2.48 -0.86 5.58
N HIS A 16 2.22 0.40 5.92
CA HIS A 16 2.00 0.85 7.28
C HIS A 16 0.59 1.43 7.43
N THR A 17 -0.25 0.77 8.21
CA THR A 17 -1.63 1.20 8.47
C THR A 17 -1.70 1.95 9.80
N PHE A 18 -2.39 3.08 9.82
CA PHE A 18 -2.63 3.86 11.03
C PHE A 18 -4.09 4.29 11.09
N PHE A 19 -4.62 4.43 12.31
CA PHE A 19 -6.00 4.87 12.53
C PHE A 19 -5.99 6.37 12.80
N ALA A 20 -6.69 7.14 11.98
CA ALA A 20 -6.76 8.59 12.07
C ALA A 20 -8.16 9.07 11.71
N ALA A 21 -8.67 10.08 12.42
CA ALA A 21 -9.98 10.69 12.14
C ALA A 21 -11.15 9.67 12.01
N GLY A 22 -11.13 8.60 12.81
CA GLY A 22 -12.19 7.58 12.80
C GLY A 22 -12.08 6.52 11.70
N THR A 23 -11.01 6.56 10.91
CA THR A 23 -10.84 5.74 9.71
C THR A 23 -9.42 5.14 9.66
N TYR A 24 -9.22 4.07 8.88
CA TYR A 24 -7.89 3.50 8.69
C TYR A 24 -7.23 4.10 7.45
N SER A 25 -6.08 4.74 7.61
CA SER A 25 -5.20 5.17 6.51
C SER A 25 -4.05 4.19 6.33
N VAL A 26 -3.46 4.15 5.14
CA VAL A 26 -2.32 3.28 4.85
C VAL A 26 -1.25 3.98 4.01
N THR A 27 -0.01 3.91 4.46
CA THR A 27 1.16 4.30 3.67
C THR A 27 1.75 3.06 3.05
N LEU A 28 1.94 3.09 1.73
CA LEU A 28 2.67 2.08 0.99
C LEU A 28 4.09 2.56 0.72
N ILE A 29 5.08 1.71 0.95
CA ILE A 29 6.47 1.93 0.58
C ILE A 29 6.84 0.87 -0.45
N ILE A 30 7.21 1.29 -1.64
CA ILE A 30 7.72 0.45 -2.72
C ILE A 30 9.22 0.69 -2.82
N ARG A 31 10.01 -0.37 -2.67
CA ARG A 31 11.45 -0.36 -2.87
C ARG A 31 11.77 -1.10 -4.17
N ALA A 32 12.40 -0.41 -5.10
CA ALA A 32 12.90 -0.96 -6.34
C ALA A 32 14.21 -1.74 -6.14
N PRO A 33 14.55 -2.67 -7.06
CA PRO A 33 15.79 -3.46 -6.97
C PRO A 33 17.07 -2.62 -6.99
N ASP A 34 17.03 -1.46 -7.64
CA ASP A 34 18.13 -0.47 -7.70
C ASP A 34 18.31 0.31 -6.38
N GLY A 35 17.46 0.06 -5.39
CA GLY A 35 17.48 0.71 -4.08
C GLY A 35 16.59 1.95 -3.98
N LEU A 36 15.97 2.41 -5.08
CA LEU A 36 15.06 3.55 -5.06
C LEU A 36 13.82 3.22 -4.22
N GLN A 37 13.39 4.15 -3.38
CA GLN A 37 12.20 4.00 -2.55
C GLN A 37 11.17 5.06 -2.91
N ARG A 38 9.93 4.63 -3.07
CA ARG A 38 8.77 5.50 -3.27
C ARG A 38 7.77 5.23 -2.16
N ALA A 39 7.37 6.28 -1.45
CA ALA A 39 6.25 6.22 -0.53
C ALA A 39 5.00 6.77 -1.22
N SER A 40 3.89 6.06 -1.08
CA SER A 40 2.57 6.49 -1.52
C SER A 40 1.67 6.49 -0.29
N GLU A 41 1.22 7.67 0.12
CA GLU A 41 0.17 7.78 1.12
C GLU A 41 -1.17 7.52 0.45
N LEU A 42 -1.81 6.43 0.85
CA LEU A 42 -3.11 6.02 0.36
C LEU A 42 -4.12 6.34 1.45
N MET A 43 -4.77 7.48 1.28
CA MET A 43 -5.89 7.88 2.12
C MET A 43 -7.14 7.20 1.56
N GLY A 44 -7.72 6.28 2.32
CA GLY A 44 -8.97 5.62 1.96
C GLY A 44 -9.79 5.38 3.22
N ASN A 45 -11.11 5.38 3.08
CA ASN A 45 -12.03 5.09 4.19
C ASN A 45 -12.12 3.57 4.38
N PHE A 46 -11.02 2.95 4.80
CA PHE A 46 -11.02 1.51 5.03
C PHE A 46 -11.75 1.19 6.34
N PRO A 47 -12.75 0.30 6.34
CA PRO A 47 -13.49 -0.07 7.54
C PRO A 47 -12.62 -0.86 8.52
N CYS A 48 -11.54 -1.48 8.05
CA CYS A 48 -10.61 -2.21 8.89
C CYS A 48 -9.16 -2.12 8.39
N ARG A 49 -8.22 -2.40 9.30
CA ARG A 49 -6.77 -2.46 9.02
C ARG A 49 -6.42 -3.45 7.90
N ALA A 50 -7.10 -4.59 7.84
CA ALA A 50 -6.80 -5.65 6.89
C ALA A 50 -7.10 -5.21 5.45
N ASP A 51 -8.23 -4.53 5.24
CA ASP A 51 -8.62 -4.01 3.93
C ASP A 51 -7.67 -2.91 3.45
N ALA A 52 -7.30 -1.99 4.34
CA ALA A 52 -6.31 -0.95 4.04
C ALA A 52 -4.98 -1.56 3.58
N ARG A 53 -4.50 -2.59 4.30
CA ARG A 53 -3.28 -3.30 3.93
C ARG A 53 -3.41 -4.01 2.59
N LYS A 54 -4.51 -4.73 2.35
CA LYS A 54 -4.75 -5.44 1.10
C LYS A 54 -4.76 -4.48 -0.09
N PHE A 55 -5.50 -3.38 0.04
CA PHE A 55 -5.55 -2.32 -0.97
C PHE A 55 -4.16 -1.75 -1.27
N ALA A 56 -3.37 -1.42 -0.25
CA ALA A 56 -2.03 -0.87 -0.45
C ALA A 56 -1.12 -1.82 -1.24
N ILE A 57 -1.19 -3.11 -0.93
CA ILE A 57 -0.40 -4.14 -1.61
C ILE A 57 -0.87 -4.31 -3.07
N GLU A 58 -2.18 -4.35 -3.33
CA GLU A 58 -2.74 -4.39 -4.69
C GLU A 58 -2.39 -3.13 -5.51
N TYR A 59 -2.46 -1.96 -4.89
CA TYR A 59 -2.08 -0.69 -5.50
C TYR A 59 -0.62 -0.67 -5.92
N GLY A 60 0.29 -1.15 -5.06
CA GLY A 60 1.70 -1.26 -5.40
C GLY A 60 1.98 -2.26 -6.51
N MET A 61 1.32 -3.42 -6.50
CA MET A 61 1.42 -4.39 -7.58
C MET A 61 0.90 -3.82 -8.90
N ALA A 62 -0.21 -3.06 -8.87
CA ALA A 62 -0.76 -2.41 -10.05
C ALA A 62 0.19 -1.34 -10.60
N GLN A 63 0.79 -0.52 -9.74
CA GLN A 63 1.83 0.44 -10.15
C GLN A 63 3.03 -0.24 -10.83
N ILE A 64 3.55 -1.32 -10.24
CA ILE A 64 4.71 -2.04 -10.77
C ILE A 64 4.36 -2.72 -12.10
N ALA A 65 3.17 -3.30 -12.19
CA ALA A 65 2.71 -3.99 -13.40
C ALA A 65 2.11 -3.05 -14.46
N GLU A 66 2.18 -1.72 -14.27
CA GLU A 66 1.57 -0.71 -15.14
C GLU A 66 0.08 -0.99 -15.45
N ARG A 67 -0.64 -1.50 -14.45
CA ARG A 67 -2.07 -1.80 -14.53
C ARG A 67 -2.91 -0.63 -14.05
N PRO A 68 -4.20 -0.57 -14.44
CA PRO A 68 -5.15 0.34 -13.82
C PRO A 68 -5.07 0.25 -12.30
N LEU A 69 -4.88 1.41 -11.65
CA LEU A 69 -4.76 1.47 -10.21
C LEU A 69 -6.13 1.18 -9.58
N PRO A 70 -6.18 0.40 -8.49
CA PRO A 70 -7.43 0.18 -7.79
C PRO A 70 -7.95 1.52 -7.28
N GLU A 71 -9.23 1.78 -7.52
CA GLU A 71 -9.88 3.01 -7.08
C GLU A 71 -9.90 3.01 -5.54
N ALA A 72 -9.42 4.11 -4.94
CA ALA A 72 -9.49 4.23 -3.49
C ALA A 72 -10.96 4.15 -3.08
N ALA A 73 -11.26 3.31 -2.08
CA ALA A 73 -12.59 3.22 -1.51
C ALA A 73 -12.88 4.54 -0.76
N TRP A 74 -13.41 5.53 -1.49
CA TRP A 74 -14.05 6.71 -0.93
C TRP A 74 -15.49 6.30 -0.63
N VAL A 75 -15.78 5.99 0.62
CA VAL A 75 -17.16 5.89 1.12
C VAL A 75 -17.41 7.09 2.01
#